data_AF-A0A3G2IB88-F1
#
_entry.id   AF-A0A3G2IB88-F1
#
_cell.length_a   1.000
_cell.length_b   1.000
_cell.length_c   1.000
_cell.angle_alpha   90.00
_cell.angle_beta   90.00
_cell.angle_gamma   90.00
#
_symmetry.space_group_name_H-M   'P 1'
#
loop_
_entity.id
_entity.type
_entity.pdbx_description
1 polymer ?
#
loop_
_entity_poly.entity_id
_entity_poly.type
_entity_poly.pdbx_seq_one_letter_code
_entity_poly.pdbx_strand_id
1 'polypeptide(L)'
;MTFDLIKYLTENSIPYSVSRHGSIDIPGNLNLADKKNVVTLPDNLTVGGSVYLRGTQITTLPEYLTVGRDLNLSGIQITTLPASLRVGSCIELTTLPENLIVDDRFVISISGNLDLVDYENVTTLPRNLWVGGWFDLRGAQITTLPDSLIVNGWVDLRDTQITMLPKEELRVGSWLNLSGSQITTLPEYLDLVVDGYLCLTDTQITKLPSYLTCGSLYLDPEHFSNVTFRKNCGDSNRTIFAVMSGERFYIAAGSFYGPVVQFEDAVDRKYSGEAAEAYKQAARDCVDELKDKLSSNQYSL
;
A
#
# COMPACT_ATOMS: atom_id res chain seq x y z
N MET A 1 35.76 22.72 -3.52
CA MET A 1 36.40 22.00 -2.40
C MET A 1 35.60 20.75 -2.15
N THR A 2 36.25 19.60 -2.18
CA THR A 2 35.64 18.29 -1.87
C THR A 2 35.21 18.27 -0.40
N PHE A 3 34.05 17.72 -0.08
CA PHE A 3 33.60 17.54 1.30
C PHE A 3 34.55 16.62 2.07
N ASP A 4 34.92 16.98 3.29
CA ASP A 4 35.74 16.19 4.19
C ASP A 4 34.90 15.81 5.41
N LEU A 5 34.57 14.52 5.52
CA LEU A 5 33.72 14.00 6.59
C LEU A 5 34.37 14.17 7.96
N ILE A 6 35.68 13.91 8.11
CA ILE A 6 36.36 13.99 9.41
C ILE A 6 36.41 15.44 9.89
N LYS A 7 36.71 16.36 8.97
CA LYS A 7 36.66 17.79 9.27
C LYS A 7 35.26 18.21 9.71
N TYR A 8 34.23 17.80 8.97
CA TYR A 8 32.84 18.09 9.33
C TYR A 8 32.47 17.57 10.72
N LEU A 9 32.80 16.31 11.01
CA LEU A 9 32.51 15.69 12.31
C LEU A 9 33.20 16.45 13.45
N THR A 10 34.47 16.82 13.25
CA THR A 10 35.27 17.60 14.21
C THR A 10 34.66 18.97 14.46
N GLU A 11 34.36 19.73 13.41
CA GLU A 11 33.80 21.09 13.48
C GLU A 11 32.42 21.12 14.16
N ASN A 12 31.65 20.04 14.03
CA ASN A 12 30.31 19.93 14.62
C ASN A 12 30.30 19.16 15.94
N SER A 13 31.47 18.82 16.50
CA SER A 13 31.60 18.06 17.75
C SER A 13 30.80 16.75 17.75
N ILE A 14 30.71 16.09 16.59
CA ILE A 14 30.06 14.80 16.44
C ILE A 14 31.05 13.72 16.87
N PRO A 15 30.73 12.85 17.85
CA PRO A 15 31.62 11.76 18.25
C PRO A 15 31.89 10.82 17.07
N TYR A 16 33.16 10.43 16.88
CA TYR A 16 33.54 9.43 15.90
C TYR A 16 34.83 8.71 16.33
N SER A 17 35.09 7.56 15.73
CA SER A 17 36.40 6.90 15.79
C SER A 17 36.86 6.51 14.38
N VAL A 18 38.18 6.41 14.18
CA VAL A 18 38.78 5.97 12.91
C VAL A 18 39.67 4.78 13.21
N SER A 19 39.43 3.66 12.55
CA SER A 19 40.23 2.45 12.70
C SER A 19 41.60 2.59 12.04
N ARG A 20 42.54 1.71 12.39
CA ARG A 20 43.85 1.62 11.70
C ARG A 20 43.75 1.36 10.19
N HIS A 21 42.59 0.89 9.72
CA HIS A 21 42.31 0.59 8.31
C HIS A 21 41.43 1.67 7.65
N GLY A 22 41.21 2.82 8.32
CA GLY A 22 40.48 3.95 7.75
C GLY A 22 38.96 3.87 7.86
N SER A 23 38.39 2.79 8.42
CA SER A 23 36.95 2.69 8.70
C SER A 23 36.55 3.76 9.71
N ILE A 24 35.44 4.45 9.45
CA ILE A 24 34.93 5.52 10.30
C ILE A 24 33.68 5.01 11.01
N ASP A 25 33.65 5.14 12.33
CA ASP A 25 32.49 4.77 13.16
C ASP A 25 31.93 6.00 13.86
N ILE A 26 30.65 6.27 13.64
CA ILE A 26 29.87 7.36 14.22
C ILE A 26 28.77 6.72 15.09
N PRO A 27 28.85 6.73 16.43
CA PRO A 27 27.87 6.05 17.27
C PRO A 27 26.46 6.67 17.22
N GLY A 28 26.35 7.94 16.82
CA GLY A 28 25.10 8.70 16.74
C GLY A 28 24.57 8.85 15.31
N ASN A 29 23.79 9.91 15.09
CA ASN A 29 23.26 10.25 13.77
C ASN A 29 24.29 11.01 12.92
N LEU A 30 24.26 10.81 11.61
CA LEU A 30 25.00 11.61 10.64
C LEU A 30 24.02 12.43 9.79
N ASN A 31 23.90 13.72 10.10
CA ASN A 31 23.08 14.63 9.31
C ASN A 31 23.93 15.42 8.30
N LEU A 32 23.80 15.08 7.03
CA LEU A 32 24.40 15.79 5.91
C LEU A 32 23.38 16.48 5.00
N ALA A 33 22.13 16.60 5.46
CA ALA A 33 21.05 17.16 4.68
C ALA A 33 21.37 18.57 4.17
N ASP A 34 20.96 18.82 2.93
CA ASP A 34 21.08 20.07 2.16
C ASP A 34 22.52 20.57 1.93
N LYS A 35 23.53 19.74 2.27
CA LYS A 35 24.95 20.06 2.01
C LYS A 35 25.31 19.71 0.57
N LYS A 36 25.12 20.69 -0.31
CA LYS A 36 25.36 20.57 -1.77
C LYS A 36 26.80 20.22 -2.16
N ASN A 37 27.77 20.38 -1.27
CA ASN A 37 29.16 20.01 -1.54
C ASN A 37 29.48 18.53 -1.23
N VAL A 38 28.53 17.79 -0.63
CA VAL A 38 28.66 16.35 -0.38
C VAL A 38 28.31 15.61 -1.66
N VAL A 39 29.33 15.02 -2.30
CA VAL A 39 29.21 14.24 -3.55
C VAL A 39 29.44 12.75 -3.35
N THR A 40 30.19 12.37 -2.30
CA THR A 40 30.49 10.97 -1.94
C THR A 40 30.57 10.82 -0.42
N LEU A 41 30.41 9.59 0.05
CA LEU A 41 30.75 9.16 1.40
C LEU A 41 31.97 8.22 1.33
N PRO A 42 32.77 8.12 2.40
CA PRO A 42 33.88 7.17 2.46
C PRO A 42 33.39 5.73 2.57
N ASP A 43 34.15 4.80 1.99
CA ASP A 43 33.95 3.35 2.18
C ASP A 43 34.13 2.94 3.64
N ASN A 44 33.47 1.84 4.03
CA ASN A 44 33.51 1.30 5.40
C ASN A 44 33.07 2.32 6.47
N LEU A 45 32.06 3.11 6.15
CA LEU A 45 31.40 4.02 7.09
C LEU A 45 30.34 3.27 7.89
N THR A 46 30.47 3.30 9.21
CA THR A 46 29.46 2.81 10.16
C THR A 46 28.83 4.00 10.89
N VAL A 47 27.52 4.06 10.89
CA VAL A 47 26.73 5.05 11.63
C VAL A 47 25.74 4.30 12.51
N GLY A 48 25.88 4.37 13.83
CA GLY A 48 25.01 3.68 14.80
C GLY A 48 23.58 4.24 14.84
N GLY A 49 23.40 5.51 14.44
CA GLY A 49 22.11 6.17 14.31
C GLY A 49 21.57 6.18 12.86
N SER A 50 20.78 7.21 12.55
CA SER A 50 20.24 7.47 11.21
C SER A 50 21.18 8.34 10.39
N VAL A 51 21.15 8.18 9.06
CA VAL A 51 21.92 8.97 8.10
C VAL A 51 20.97 9.78 7.22
N TYR A 52 21.17 11.09 7.15
CA TYR A 52 20.35 12.00 6.34
C TYR A 52 21.17 12.60 5.21
N LEU A 53 20.88 12.18 3.96
CA LEU A 53 21.58 12.62 2.75
C LEU A 53 20.69 13.46 1.82
N ARG A 54 19.47 13.79 2.23
CA ARG A 54 18.53 14.59 1.45
C ARG A 54 19.17 15.88 0.95
N GLY A 55 19.02 16.18 -0.34
CA GLY A 55 19.53 17.43 -0.94
C GLY A 55 21.05 17.52 -1.06
N THR A 56 21.78 16.42 -0.84
CA THR A 56 23.19 16.30 -1.22
C THR A 56 23.34 16.08 -2.73
N GLN A 57 24.57 15.94 -3.22
CA GLN A 57 24.87 15.61 -4.64
C GLN A 57 25.39 14.18 -4.78
N ILE A 58 25.10 13.32 -3.80
CA ILE A 58 25.43 11.90 -3.86
C ILE A 58 24.56 11.22 -4.93
N THR A 59 25.20 10.45 -5.81
CA THR A 59 24.52 9.61 -6.82
C THR A 59 24.80 8.12 -6.61
N THR A 60 25.81 7.78 -5.81
CA THR A 60 26.21 6.40 -5.48
C THR A 60 26.57 6.29 -4.00
N LEU A 61 26.09 5.24 -3.33
CA LEU A 61 26.51 4.92 -1.96
C LEU A 61 27.83 4.13 -1.97
N PRO A 62 28.68 4.28 -0.94
CA PRO A 62 29.94 3.55 -0.84
C PRO A 62 29.71 2.09 -0.45
N GLU A 63 30.72 1.26 -0.71
CA GLU A 63 30.69 -0.14 -0.28
C GLU A 63 30.85 -0.24 1.24
N TYR A 64 30.17 -1.23 1.83
CA TYR A 64 30.16 -1.53 3.26
C TYR A 64 29.64 -0.37 4.15
N LEU A 65 28.74 0.46 3.62
CA LEU A 65 27.98 1.41 4.43
C LEU A 65 27.05 0.67 5.40
N THR A 66 27.20 0.92 6.69
CA THR A 66 26.32 0.39 7.74
C THR A 66 25.61 1.52 8.46
N VAL A 67 24.28 1.49 8.49
CA VAL A 67 23.40 2.45 9.17
C VAL A 67 22.56 1.69 10.19
N GLY A 68 22.68 2.03 11.46
CA GLY A 68 22.01 1.33 12.56
C GLY A 68 20.50 1.57 12.61
N ARG A 69 20.02 2.67 12.01
CA ARG A 69 18.60 3.04 11.93
C ARG A 69 18.18 3.34 10.49
N ASP A 70 17.68 4.54 10.21
CA ASP A 70 17.12 4.93 8.91
C ASP A 70 18.16 5.60 8.00
N LEU A 71 18.06 5.35 6.70
CA LEU A 71 18.87 6.00 5.67
C LEU A 71 17.96 6.85 4.76
N ASN A 72 18.03 8.16 4.91
CA ASN A 72 17.24 9.08 4.09
C ASN A 72 18.03 9.52 2.85
N LEU A 73 17.58 9.04 1.70
CA LEU A 73 18.06 9.32 0.35
C LEU A 73 17.03 10.12 -0.47
N SER A 74 16.07 10.77 0.20
CA SER A 74 15.05 11.55 -0.48
C SER A 74 15.68 12.72 -1.26
N GLY A 75 15.25 12.95 -2.49
CA GLY A 75 15.72 14.05 -3.32
C GLY A 75 17.18 13.94 -3.81
N ILE A 76 17.82 12.77 -3.68
CA ILE A 76 19.09 12.48 -4.38
C ILE A 76 18.86 11.55 -5.58
N GLN A 77 19.75 11.62 -6.58
CA GLN A 77 19.65 10.87 -7.83
C GLN A 77 20.36 9.52 -7.72
N ILE A 78 19.88 8.66 -6.83
CA ILE A 78 20.44 7.32 -6.65
C ILE A 78 19.82 6.33 -7.63
N THR A 79 20.66 5.64 -8.40
CA THR A 79 20.22 4.68 -9.43
C THR A 79 20.39 3.22 -9.00
N THR A 80 21.22 2.95 -7.99
CA THR A 80 21.49 1.61 -7.46
C THR A 80 21.86 1.65 -5.98
N LEU A 81 21.49 0.62 -5.21
CA LEU A 81 21.98 0.38 -3.85
C LEU A 81 23.08 -0.69 -3.87
N PRO A 82 24.21 -0.51 -3.15
CA PRO A 82 25.28 -1.51 -3.13
C PRO A 82 24.84 -2.74 -2.34
N ALA A 83 25.21 -3.94 -2.81
CA ALA A 83 24.82 -5.21 -2.20
C ALA A 83 25.35 -5.37 -0.76
N SER A 84 26.39 -4.64 -0.40
CA SER A 84 26.99 -4.61 0.93
C SER A 84 26.29 -3.65 1.91
N LEU A 85 25.36 -2.83 1.44
CA LEU A 85 24.61 -1.87 2.27
C LEU A 85 23.88 -2.59 3.40
N ARG A 86 24.00 -2.07 4.62
CA ARG A 86 23.26 -2.55 5.79
C ARG A 86 22.50 -1.38 6.41
N VAL A 87 21.19 -1.49 6.50
CA VAL A 87 20.32 -0.51 7.15
C VAL A 87 19.46 -1.23 8.19
N GLY A 88 19.45 -0.75 9.43
CA GLY A 88 18.78 -1.42 10.54
C GLY A 88 17.26 -1.27 10.55
N SER A 89 16.72 -0.30 9.80
CA SER A 89 15.29 0.01 9.78
C SER A 89 14.79 0.26 8.34
N CYS A 90 14.83 1.51 7.86
CA CYS A 90 14.17 1.91 6.63
C CYS A 90 15.11 2.70 5.71
N ILE A 91 14.93 2.53 4.39
CA ILE A 91 15.54 3.39 3.37
C ILE A 91 14.45 4.29 2.80
N GLU A 92 14.58 5.60 2.99
CA GLU A 92 13.65 6.59 2.45
C GLU A 92 14.14 7.09 1.08
N LEU A 93 13.31 6.94 0.05
CA LEU A 93 13.57 7.34 -1.34
C LEU A 93 12.46 8.26 -1.87
N THR A 94 12.75 8.97 -2.96
CA THR A 94 11.71 9.74 -3.69
C THR A 94 11.11 8.95 -4.84
N THR A 95 11.89 8.10 -5.50
CA THR A 95 11.47 7.19 -6.58
C THR A 95 12.19 5.86 -6.42
N LEU A 96 11.69 4.80 -7.06
CA LEU A 96 12.41 3.54 -7.13
C LEU A 96 13.57 3.66 -8.13
N PRO A 97 14.79 3.25 -7.77
CA PRO A 97 15.89 3.13 -8.71
C PRO A 97 15.59 2.05 -9.77
N GLU A 98 15.99 2.26 -11.04
CA GLU A 98 15.64 1.38 -12.16
C GLU A 98 16.08 -0.08 -11.97
N ASN A 99 17.22 -0.30 -11.32
CA ASN A 99 17.76 -1.64 -11.04
C ASN A 99 17.83 -1.89 -9.53
N LEU A 100 16.73 -1.58 -8.83
CA LEU A 100 16.65 -1.77 -7.39
C LEU A 100 16.75 -3.26 -7.02
N ILE A 101 17.96 -3.70 -6.67
CA ILE A 101 18.19 -4.99 -6.01
C ILE A 101 18.21 -4.71 -4.52
N VAL A 102 17.05 -4.85 -3.90
CA VAL A 102 16.91 -4.75 -2.45
C VAL A 102 16.85 -6.14 -1.88
N ASP A 103 17.76 -6.41 -0.96
CA ASP A 103 17.68 -7.58 -0.12
C ASP A 103 16.35 -7.55 0.65
N ASP A 104 15.61 -8.67 0.65
CA ASP A 104 14.30 -8.84 1.29
C ASP A 104 14.27 -8.45 2.78
N ARG A 105 15.43 -8.26 3.41
CA ARG A 105 15.60 -7.79 4.79
C ARG A 105 15.24 -6.32 5.02
N PHE A 106 15.15 -5.48 3.99
CA PHE A 106 14.91 -4.04 4.19
C PHE A 106 13.46 -3.64 3.94
N VAL A 107 13.01 -2.60 4.66
CA VAL A 107 11.80 -1.84 4.32
C VAL A 107 12.22 -0.66 3.45
N ILE A 108 11.60 -0.55 2.27
CA ILE A 108 11.74 0.62 1.40
C ILE A 108 10.55 1.54 1.64
N SER A 109 10.82 2.80 1.98
CA SER A 109 9.80 3.83 2.11
C SER A 109 9.94 4.88 1.01
N ILE A 110 8.89 5.08 0.23
CA ILE A 110 8.76 6.18 -0.72
C ILE A 110 8.01 7.32 -0.03
N SER A 111 8.66 8.45 0.23
CA SER A 111 8.06 9.53 1.04
C SER A 111 6.86 10.22 0.36
N GLY A 112 6.68 10.01 -0.94
CA GLY A 112 5.63 10.62 -1.75
C GLY A 112 4.85 9.58 -2.55
N ASN A 113 4.47 9.97 -3.76
CA ASN A 113 3.78 9.09 -4.68
C ASN A 113 4.77 8.19 -5.43
N LEU A 114 4.33 6.99 -5.78
CA LEU A 114 5.04 6.09 -6.65
C LEU A 114 4.23 5.90 -7.93
N ASP A 115 4.73 6.44 -9.04
CA ASP A 115 4.09 6.35 -10.35
C ASP A 115 4.94 5.46 -11.26
N LEU A 116 4.38 4.35 -11.71
CA LEU A 116 5.04 3.39 -12.60
C LEU A 116 4.42 3.33 -13.99
N VAL A 117 3.52 4.25 -14.35
CA VAL A 117 2.76 4.19 -15.61
C VAL A 117 3.64 4.18 -16.85
N ASP A 118 4.77 4.90 -16.79
CA ASP A 118 5.74 4.99 -17.89
C ASP A 118 7.11 4.36 -17.53
N TYR A 119 7.15 3.50 -16.50
CA TYR A 119 8.38 2.82 -16.11
C TYR A 119 8.59 1.56 -16.96
N GLU A 120 9.44 1.67 -17.98
CA GLU A 120 9.75 0.55 -18.89
C GLU A 120 10.68 -0.51 -18.26
N ASN A 121 11.49 -0.14 -17.27
CA ASN A 121 12.59 -0.99 -16.78
C ASN A 121 12.35 -1.66 -15.41
N VAL A 122 11.30 -1.26 -14.66
CA VAL A 122 11.05 -1.81 -13.32
C VAL A 122 10.16 -3.05 -13.45
N THR A 123 10.77 -4.23 -13.28
CA THR A 123 10.08 -5.52 -13.35
C THR A 123 9.81 -6.15 -11.99
N THR A 124 10.44 -5.65 -10.93
CA THR A 124 10.35 -6.18 -9.56
C THR A 124 10.24 -5.08 -8.52
N LEU A 125 9.48 -5.33 -7.47
CA LEU A 125 9.33 -4.45 -6.30
C LEU A 125 10.02 -5.08 -5.08
N PRO A 126 10.51 -4.27 -4.11
CA PRO A 126 11.05 -4.80 -2.87
C PRO A 126 9.95 -5.50 -2.06
N ARG A 127 10.29 -6.58 -1.34
CA ARG A 127 9.35 -7.40 -0.57
C ARG A 127 8.51 -6.61 0.45
N ASN A 128 9.12 -5.60 1.08
CA ASN A 128 8.47 -4.70 2.05
C ASN A 128 8.51 -3.27 1.52
N LEU A 129 7.36 -2.77 1.06
CA LEU A 129 7.25 -1.46 0.44
C LEU A 129 6.21 -0.59 1.17
N TRP A 130 6.63 0.58 1.63
CA TRP A 130 5.76 1.64 2.10
C TRP A 130 5.76 2.80 1.11
N VAL A 131 4.58 3.22 0.66
CA VAL A 131 4.38 4.44 -0.12
C VAL A 131 3.60 5.46 0.70
N GLY A 132 4.21 6.62 0.95
CA GLY A 132 3.63 7.70 1.76
C GLY A 132 2.49 8.45 1.09
N GLY A 133 2.40 8.40 -0.25
CA GLY A 133 1.33 8.94 -1.07
C GLY A 133 0.54 7.84 -1.79
N TRP A 134 0.23 8.05 -3.07
CA TRP A 134 -0.45 7.05 -3.92
C TRP A 134 0.53 6.19 -4.72
N PHE A 135 0.05 5.03 -5.19
CA PHE A 135 0.81 4.06 -5.98
C PHE A 135 0.06 3.70 -7.28
N ASP A 136 0.54 4.19 -8.41
CA ASP A 136 -0.02 3.90 -9.73
C ASP A 136 0.83 2.85 -10.46
N LEU A 137 0.25 1.68 -10.76
CA LEU A 137 0.92 0.60 -11.47
C LEU A 137 0.39 0.39 -12.89
N ARG A 138 -0.53 1.23 -13.38
CA ARG A 138 -1.20 0.99 -14.66
C ARG A 138 -0.20 0.88 -15.80
N GLY A 139 -0.22 -0.21 -16.57
CA GLY A 139 0.71 -0.42 -17.68
C GLY A 139 2.14 -0.84 -17.28
N ALA A 140 2.46 -0.90 -15.98
CA ALA A 140 3.76 -1.37 -15.51
C ALA A 140 3.97 -2.86 -15.86
N GLN A 141 5.20 -3.25 -16.20
CA GLN A 141 5.58 -4.63 -16.51
C GLN A 141 5.78 -5.51 -15.25
N ILE A 142 5.17 -5.12 -14.13
CA ILE A 142 5.24 -5.83 -12.86
C ILE A 142 4.23 -6.97 -12.86
N THR A 143 4.71 -8.18 -12.56
CA THR A 143 3.88 -9.39 -12.50
C THR A 143 3.50 -9.79 -11.07
N THR A 144 4.16 -9.23 -10.06
CA THR A 144 3.96 -9.58 -8.65
C THR A 144 4.06 -8.35 -7.75
N LEU A 145 3.12 -8.21 -6.82
CA LEU A 145 3.20 -7.23 -5.74
C LEU A 145 4.15 -7.70 -4.62
N PRO A 146 4.66 -6.78 -3.77
CA PRO A 146 5.37 -7.11 -2.53
C PRO A 146 4.54 -8.00 -1.61
N ASP A 147 5.18 -8.85 -0.79
CA ASP A 147 4.46 -9.64 0.22
C ASP A 147 3.85 -8.75 1.33
N SER A 148 4.49 -7.61 1.63
CA SER A 148 3.99 -6.55 2.50
C SER A 148 4.00 -5.21 1.75
N LEU A 149 2.80 -4.66 1.53
CA LEU A 149 2.57 -3.39 0.83
C LEU A 149 1.67 -2.46 1.67
N ILE A 150 2.23 -1.31 2.08
CA ILE A 150 1.49 -0.27 2.79
C ILE A 150 1.48 0.98 1.92
N VAL A 151 0.31 1.52 1.62
CA VAL A 151 0.14 2.74 0.83
C VAL A 151 -0.82 3.67 1.58
N ASN A 152 -0.37 4.86 1.95
CA ASN A 152 -1.22 5.80 2.69
C ASN A 152 -2.30 6.45 1.80
N GLY A 153 -2.06 6.51 0.49
CA GLY A 153 -3.00 7.00 -0.52
C GLY A 153 -3.77 5.87 -1.19
N TRP A 154 -3.95 6.01 -2.50
CA TRP A 154 -4.64 5.02 -3.33
C TRP A 154 -3.69 4.10 -4.07
N VAL A 155 -4.20 2.95 -4.53
CA VAL A 155 -3.49 1.99 -5.37
C VAL A 155 -4.33 1.68 -6.60
N ASP A 156 -3.75 1.84 -7.79
CA ASP A 156 -4.40 1.51 -9.07
C ASP A 156 -3.67 0.34 -9.75
N LEU A 157 -4.35 -0.80 -9.84
CA LEU A 157 -3.84 -2.05 -10.44
C LEU A 157 -4.50 -2.36 -11.79
N ARG A 158 -5.24 -1.41 -12.37
CA ARG A 158 -5.86 -1.60 -13.69
C ARG A 158 -4.82 -1.88 -14.75
N ASP A 159 -5.16 -2.73 -15.71
CA ASP A 159 -4.32 -3.05 -16.87
C ASP A 159 -2.92 -3.61 -16.50
N THR A 160 -2.79 -4.24 -15.33
CA THR A 160 -1.55 -4.91 -14.89
C THR A 160 -1.57 -6.41 -15.18
N GLN A 161 -0.38 -7.04 -15.21
CA GLN A 161 -0.22 -8.51 -15.31
C GLN A 161 -0.20 -9.19 -13.93
N ILE A 162 -0.62 -8.47 -12.88
CA ILE A 162 -0.63 -8.97 -11.50
C ILE A 162 -1.80 -9.95 -11.34
N THR A 163 -1.50 -11.15 -10.84
CA THR A 163 -2.47 -12.24 -10.67
C THR A 163 -2.83 -12.49 -9.20
N MET A 164 -2.06 -11.93 -8.26
CA MET A 164 -2.26 -12.13 -6.82
C MET A 164 -1.98 -10.84 -6.05
N LEU A 165 -2.78 -10.60 -5.01
CA LEU A 165 -2.52 -9.59 -3.97
C LEU A 165 -1.43 -10.08 -2.98
N PRO A 166 -0.84 -9.18 -2.17
CA PRO A 166 0.14 -9.52 -1.14
C PRO A 166 -0.33 -10.63 -0.19
N LYS A 167 0.61 -11.49 0.23
CA LYS A 167 0.33 -12.66 1.08
C LYS A 167 0.44 -12.38 2.58
N GLU A 168 1.16 -11.34 2.97
CA GLU A 168 1.37 -11.00 4.39
C GLU A 168 0.55 -9.77 4.78
N GLU A 169 0.71 -8.65 4.08
CA GLU A 169 0.03 -7.40 4.42
C GLU A 169 -0.29 -6.55 3.18
N LEU A 170 -1.53 -6.05 3.12
CA LEU A 170 -1.95 -5.00 2.19
C LEU A 170 -2.78 -3.97 2.93
N ARG A 171 -2.25 -2.75 3.10
CA ARG A 171 -2.98 -1.60 3.66
C ARG A 171 -3.05 -0.48 2.65
N VAL A 172 -4.26 0.02 2.40
CA VAL A 172 -4.49 1.14 1.49
C VAL A 172 -5.32 2.21 2.22
N GLY A 173 -4.72 3.37 2.46
CA GLY A 173 -5.35 4.48 3.22
C GLY A 173 -6.39 5.28 2.45
N SER A 174 -6.60 4.97 1.17
CA SER A 174 -7.69 5.51 0.37
C SER A 174 -8.34 4.41 -0.46
N TRP A 175 -8.28 4.45 -1.79
CA TRP A 175 -8.96 3.48 -2.64
C TRP A 175 -8.02 2.47 -3.26
N LEU A 176 -8.53 1.25 -3.43
CA LEU A 176 -7.86 0.16 -4.13
C LEU A 176 -8.69 -0.20 -5.36
N ASN A 177 -8.12 0.01 -6.54
CA ASN A 177 -8.78 -0.31 -7.80
C ASN A 177 -8.19 -1.57 -8.43
N LEU A 178 -8.97 -2.65 -8.44
CA LEU A 178 -8.62 -3.94 -9.05
C LEU A 178 -9.32 -4.15 -10.40
N SER A 179 -10.07 -3.18 -10.93
CA SER A 179 -10.94 -3.42 -12.07
C SER A 179 -10.17 -3.88 -13.31
N GLY A 180 -10.67 -4.90 -14.01
CA GLY A 180 -9.98 -5.45 -15.19
C GLY A 180 -8.64 -6.14 -14.90
N SER A 181 -8.26 -6.33 -13.63
CA SER A 181 -7.05 -7.07 -13.27
C SER A 181 -7.21 -8.57 -13.45
N GLN A 182 -6.07 -9.30 -13.50
CA GLN A 182 -6.04 -10.76 -13.59
C GLN A 182 -6.14 -11.45 -12.21
N ILE A 183 -6.49 -10.69 -11.17
CA ILE A 183 -6.64 -11.21 -9.81
C ILE A 183 -7.93 -12.03 -9.72
N THR A 184 -7.82 -13.28 -9.28
CA THR A 184 -8.95 -14.22 -9.20
C THR A 184 -9.47 -14.42 -7.77
N THR A 185 -8.69 -14.04 -6.76
CA THR A 185 -9.04 -14.27 -5.35
C THR A 185 -8.56 -13.12 -4.48
N LEU A 186 -9.38 -12.74 -3.51
CA LEU A 186 -8.97 -11.84 -2.42
C LEU A 186 -8.35 -12.66 -1.26
N PRO A 187 -7.37 -12.09 -0.53
CA PRO A 187 -6.77 -12.75 0.63
C PRO A 187 -7.75 -12.89 1.80
N GLU A 188 -7.65 -13.97 2.58
CA GLU A 188 -8.50 -14.27 3.77
C GLU A 188 -7.85 -13.84 5.11
N TYR A 189 -6.69 -13.17 5.10
CA TYR A 189 -5.77 -13.08 6.25
C TYR A 189 -6.24 -12.27 7.49
N LEU A 190 -7.52 -11.85 7.56
CA LEU A 190 -8.09 -10.90 8.53
C LEU A 190 -7.61 -9.46 8.27
N ASP A 191 -8.50 -8.60 7.75
CA ASP A 191 -8.30 -7.14 7.55
C ASP A 191 -7.70 -6.72 6.19
N LEU A 192 -8.32 -7.09 5.05
CA LEU A 192 -8.19 -6.22 3.88
C LEU A 192 -8.78 -4.85 4.27
N VAL A 193 -7.91 -3.91 4.62
CA VAL A 193 -8.27 -2.55 5.04
C VAL A 193 -8.04 -1.61 3.87
N VAL A 194 -9.15 -1.08 3.37
CA VAL A 194 -9.18 -0.02 2.36
C VAL A 194 -10.00 1.12 2.94
N ASP A 195 -9.36 2.13 3.53
CA ASP A 195 -10.07 3.18 4.28
C ASP A 195 -11.11 3.93 3.42
N GLY A 196 -10.86 4.01 2.10
CA GLY A 196 -11.75 4.56 1.08
C GLY A 196 -12.57 3.47 0.37
N TYR A 197 -12.52 3.43 -0.96
CA TYR A 197 -13.32 2.48 -1.73
C TYR A 197 -12.51 1.32 -2.32
N LEU A 198 -13.11 0.13 -2.33
CA LEU A 198 -12.60 -1.04 -3.03
C LEU A 198 -13.41 -1.25 -4.32
N CYS A 199 -12.72 -1.27 -5.46
CA CYS A 199 -13.33 -1.51 -6.76
C CYS A 199 -12.91 -2.88 -7.31
N LEU A 200 -13.88 -3.78 -7.43
CA LEU A 200 -13.77 -5.16 -7.92
C LEU A 200 -14.57 -5.40 -9.20
N THR A 201 -15.13 -4.35 -9.80
CA THR A 201 -15.87 -4.43 -11.08
C THR A 201 -14.96 -4.98 -12.19
N ASP A 202 -15.52 -5.76 -13.10
CA ASP A 202 -14.78 -6.39 -14.20
C ASP A 202 -13.58 -7.25 -13.72
N THR A 203 -13.72 -7.95 -12.59
CA THR A 203 -12.72 -8.92 -12.09
C THR A 203 -13.22 -10.36 -12.20
N GLN A 204 -12.28 -11.30 -12.10
CA GLN A 204 -12.58 -12.73 -12.05
C GLN A 204 -12.82 -13.24 -10.61
N ILE A 205 -12.98 -12.33 -9.65
CA ILE A 205 -13.23 -12.65 -8.24
C ILE A 205 -14.68 -13.07 -8.08
N THR A 206 -14.91 -14.24 -7.48
CA THR A 206 -16.27 -14.81 -7.29
C THR A 206 -16.71 -14.90 -5.84
N LYS A 207 -15.85 -14.48 -4.89
CA LYS A 207 -16.11 -14.57 -3.46
C LYS A 207 -15.39 -13.46 -2.70
N LEU A 208 -16.09 -12.79 -1.80
CA LEU A 208 -15.51 -11.86 -0.84
C LEU A 208 -14.92 -12.63 0.36
N PRO A 209 -13.85 -12.13 1.00
CA PRO A 209 -13.26 -12.76 2.18
C PRO A 209 -14.19 -12.67 3.39
N SER A 210 -13.92 -13.50 4.41
CA SER A 210 -14.76 -13.57 5.62
C SER A 210 -14.77 -12.26 6.41
N TYR A 211 -13.71 -11.46 6.32
CA TYR A 211 -13.58 -10.14 6.93
C TYR A 211 -13.13 -9.14 5.86
N LEU A 212 -13.96 -8.12 5.62
CA LEU A 212 -13.70 -7.03 4.67
C LEU A 212 -14.04 -5.70 5.33
N THR A 213 -13.04 -4.79 5.36
CA THR A 213 -13.20 -3.44 5.87
C THR A 213 -12.88 -2.44 4.77
N CYS A 214 -13.92 -1.79 4.24
CA CYS A 214 -13.78 -0.68 3.32
C CYS A 214 -14.83 0.40 3.56
N GLY A 215 -14.56 1.64 3.13
CA GLY A 215 -15.52 2.75 3.16
C GLY A 215 -16.61 2.68 2.08
N SER A 216 -16.31 2.11 0.91
CA SER A 216 -17.31 1.77 -0.12
C SER A 216 -16.88 0.53 -0.90
N LEU A 217 -17.85 -0.23 -1.40
CA LEU A 217 -17.60 -1.46 -2.15
C LEU A 217 -18.29 -1.38 -3.52
N TYR A 218 -17.51 -1.51 -4.59
CA TYR A 218 -18.00 -1.58 -5.97
C TYR A 218 -17.63 -2.94 -6.55
N LEU A 219 -18.63 -3.68 -7.03
CA LEU A 219 -18.47 -5.00 -7.63
C LEU A 219 -19.66 -5.31 -8.56
N ASP A 220 -19.52 -6.35 -9.37
CA ASP A 220 -20.62 -6.90 -10.19
C ASP A 220 -21.28 -8.05 -9.42
N PRO A 221 -22.40 -7.80 -8.69
CA PRO A 221 -22.92 -8.74 -7.69
C PRO A 221 -23.38 -10.07 -8.29
N GLU A 222 -23.66 -10.12 -9.59
CA GLU A 222 -24.00 -11.33 -10.33
C GLU A 222 -22.91 -12.42 -10.26
N HIS A 223 -21.64 -12.03 -10.12
CA HIS A 223 -20.52 -12.96 -10.15
C HIS A 223 -20.12 -13.48 -8.76
N PHE A 224 -20.71 -12.94 -7.69
CA PHE A 224 -20.31 -13.25 -6.33
C PHE A 224 -21.22 -14.29 -5.66
N SER A 225 -20.62 -15.43 -5.31
CA SER A 225 -21.29 -16.56 -4.66
C SER A 225 -21.82 -16.21 -3.26
N ASN A 226 -21.17 -15.29 -2.53
CA ASN A 226 -21.55 -14.87 -1.18
C ASN A 226 -22.15 -13.45 -1.12
N VAL A 227 -22.82 -13.03 -2.20
CA VAL A 227 -23.55 -11.77 -2.31
C VAL A 227 -24.98 -12.06 -2.81
N THR A 228 -25.92 -11.22 -2.38
CA THR A 228 -27.29 -11.13 -2.91
C THR A 228 -27.60 -9.68 -3.21
N PHE A 229 -28.46 -9.41 -4.19
CA PHE A 229 -28.66 -8.05 -4.69
C PHE A 229 -30.06 -7.80 -5.22
N ARG A 230 -30.41 -6.52 -5.35
CA ARG A 230 -31.59 -6.02 -6.04
C ARG A 230 -31.19 -4.85 -6.94
N LYS A 231 -31.77 -4.79 -8.13
CA LYS A 231 -31.58 -3.69 -9.09
C LYS A 231 -32.74 -2.70 -8.99
N ASN A 232 -32.54 -1.49 -9.51
CA ASN A 232 -33.58 -0.46 -9.61
C ASN A 232 -34.18 -0.07 -8.25
N CYS A 233 -33.36 0.01 -7.21
CA CYS A 233 -33.78 0.34 -5.86
C CYS A 233 -33.63 1.85 -5.57
N GLY A 234 -34.63 2.39 -4.86
CA GLY A 234 -34.69 3.80 -4.48
C GLY A 234 -34.75 4.77 -5.66
N ASP A 235 -34.73 6.07 -5.37
CA ASP A 235 -34.98 7.12 -6.37
C ASP A 235 -33.91 7.23 -7.47
N SER A 236 -32.70 6.70 -7.24
CA SER A 236 -31.63 6.72 -8.25
C SER A 236 -31.47 5.40 -9.02
N ASN A 237 -32.47 4.50 -8.97
CA ASN A 237 -32.43 3.19 -9.62
C ASN A 237 -31.14 2.40 -9.33
N ARG A 238 -30.68 2.43 -8.08
CA ARG A 238 -29.39 1.85 -7.70
C ARG A 238 -29.48 0.34 -7.60
N THR A 239 -28.38 -0.34 -7.90
CA THR A 239 -28.18 -1.69 -7.40
C THR A 239 -27.79 -1.59 -5.92
N ILE A 240 -28.47 -2.37 -5.09
CA ILE A 240 -28.06 -2.61 -3.70
C ILE A 240 -27.68 -4.07 -3.56
N PHE A 241 -26.73 -4.35 -2.67
CA PHE A 241 -26.35 -5.71 -2.38
C PHE A 241 -25.97 -5.90 -0.92
N ALA A 242 -26.27 -7.09 -0.41
CA ALA A 242 -25.90 -7.51 0.93
C ALA A 242 -24.63 -8.35 0.88
N VAL A 243 -23.75 -8.14 1.85
CA VAL A 243 -22.56 -8.95 2.08
C VAL A 243 -22.48 -9.32 3.57
N MET A 244 -21.81 -10.42 3.89
CA MET A 244 -21.46 -10.76 5.26
C MET A 244 -19.98 -10.45 5.49
N SER A 245 -19.68 -9.70 6.56
CA SER A 245 -18.32 -9.43 7.01
C SER A 245 -18.26 -9.69 8.51
N GLY A 246 -17.41 -10.64 8.91
CA GLY A 246 -17.46 -11.26 10.24
C GLY A 246 -18.84 -11.86 10.51
N GLU A 247 -19.44 -11.50 11.62
CA GLU A 247 -20.77 -11.98 12.05
C GLU A 247 -21.90 -10.98 11.72
N ARG A 248 -21.64 -9.99 10.85
CA ARG A 248 -22.58 -8.91 10.55
C ARG A 248 -22.88 -8.80 9.07
N PHE A 249 -24.11 -8.41 8.77
CA PHE A 249 -24.53 -8.08 7.42
C PHE A 249 -24.33 -6.60 7.13
N TYR A 250 -23.76 -6.32 5.97
CA TYR A 250 -23.51 -5.00 5.44
C TYR A 250 -24.31 -4.80 4.15
N ILE A 251 -24.75 -3.58 3.92
CA ILE A 251 -25.41 -3.14 2.69
C ILE A 251 -24.45 -2.23 1.95
N ALA A 252 -24.27 -2.50 0.65
CA ALA A 252 -23.62 -1.60 -0.28
C ALA A 252 -24.65 -0.93 -1.18
N ALA A 253 -24.59 0.40 -1.31
CA ALA A 253 -25.49 1.19 -2.13
C ALA A 253 -24.83 2.51 -2.58
N GLY A 254 -24.19 2.50 -3.75
CA GLY A 254 -23.37 3.64 -4.18
C GLY A 254 -22.17 3.82 -3.25
N SER A 255 -21.98 5.02 -2.69
CA SER A 255 -20.91 5.30 -1.73
C SER A 255 -21.22 4.82 -0.31
N PHE A 256 -22.41 4.28 -0.04
CA PHE A 256 -22.72 3.71 1.25
C PHE A 256 -22.21 2.27 1.33
N TYR A 257 -21.47 1.93 2.38
CA TYR A 257 -21.19 0.57 2.80
C TYR A 257 -21.22 0.50 4.32
N GLY A 258 -22.15 -0.26 4.90
CA GLY A 258 -22.32 -0.28 6.35
C GLY A 258 -23.39 -1.25 6.84
N PRO A 259 -23.49 -1.47 8.16
CA PRO A 259 -24.51 -2.32 8.75
C PRO A 259 -25.93 -1.90 8.36
N VAL A 260 -26.84 -2.86 8.29
CA VAL A 260 -28.25 -2.65 7.90
C VAL A 260 -28.90 -1.49 8.67
N VAL A 261 -28.72 -1.42 9.99
CA VAL A 261 -29.28 -0.33 10.81
C VAL A 261 -28.77 1.04 10.37
N GLN A 262 -27.48 1.16 10.05
CA GLN A 262 -26.90 2.42 9.58
C GLN A 262 -27.37 2.78 8.16
N PHE A 263 -27.67 1.77 7.34
CA PHE A 263 -28.27 1.97 6.02
C PHE A 263 -29.67 2.55 6.17
N GLU A 264 -30.51 1.96 7.02
CA GLU A 264 -31.86 2.44 7.30
C GLU A 264 -31.85 3.88 7.83
N ASP A 265 -30.98 4.18 8.79
CA ASP A 265 -30.76 5.56 9.28
C ASP A 265 -30.34 6.53 8.16
N ALA A 266 -29.48 6.08 7.24
CA ALA A 266 -29.03 6.90 6.12
C ALA A 266 -30.15 7.15 5.10
N VAL A 267 -31.04 6.17 4.90
CA VAL A 267 -32.24 6.31 4.07
C VAL A 267 -33.20 7.32 4.71
N ASP A 268 -33.50 7.19 6.00
CA ASP A 268 -34.46 8.06 6.71
C ASP A 268 -33.98 9.52 6.81
N ARG A 269 -32.67 9.77 6.76
CA ARG A 269 -32.12 11.14 6.67
C ARG A 269 -32.35 11.81 5.32
N LYS A 270 -32.54 11.04 4.24
CA LYS A 270 -32.56 11.56 2.87
C LYS A 270 -33.90 11.38 2.15
N TYR A 271 -34.65 10.35 2.52
CA TYR A 271 -35.90 9.95 1.88
C TYR A 271 -36.99 9.81 2.94
N SER A 272 -38.25 9.81 2.52
CA SER A 272 -39.40 9.59 3.41
C SER A 272 -40.55 8.90 2.69
N GLY A 273 -41.53 8.43 3.46
CA GLY A 273 -42.74 7.79 2.92
C GLY A 273 -42.48 6.39 2.32
N GLU A 274 -43.38 5.97 1.43
CA GLU A 274 -43.37 4.61 0.86
C GLU A 274 -42.09 4.28 0.10
N ALA A 275 -41.49 5.25 -0.58
CA ALA A 275 -40.23 5.06 -1.32
C ALA A 275 -39.06 4.74 -0.38
N ALA A 276 -38.99 5.39 0.78
CA ALA A 276 -37.97 5.11 1.80
C ALA A 276 -38.16 3.70 2.40
N GLU A 277 -39.40 3.33 2.73
CA GLU A 277 -39.70 1.99 3.25
C GLU A 277 -39.43 0.89 2.22
N ALA A 278 -39.78 1.11 0.94
CA ALA A 278 -39.46 0.17 -0.13
C ALA A 278 -37.94 0.00 -0.28
N TYR A 279 -37.17 1.08 -0.11
CA TYR A 279 -35.71 1.02 -0.21
C TYR A 279 -35.06 0.27 0.96
N LYS A 280 -35.54 0.50 2.19
CA LYS A 280 -35.14 -0.27 3.37
C LYS A 280 -35.54 -1.74 3.24
N GLN A 281 -36.76 -2.01 2.75
CA GLN A 281 -37.24 -3.37 2.55
C GLN A 281 -36.38 -4.15 1.55
N ALA A 282 -35.99 -3.54 0.43
CA ALA A 282 -35.13 -4.18 -0.54
C ALA A 282 -33.77 -4.59 0.08
N ALA A 283 -33.22 -3.80 1.01
CA ALA A 283 -32.00 -4.16 1.73
C ALA A 283 -32.22 -5.31 2.71
N ARG A 284 -33.34 -5.33 3.44
CA ARG A 284 -33.73 -6.44 4.34
C ARG A 284 -33.91 -7.74 3.55
N ASP A 285 -34.57 -7.68 2.40
CA ASP A 285 -34.77 -8.84 1.51
C ASP A 285 -33.44 -9.41 1.01
N CYS A 286 -32.47 -8.56 0.63
CA CYS A 286 -31.12 -9.02 0.28
C CYS A 286 -30.48 -9.79 1.45
N VAL A 287 -30.59 -9.26 2.67
CA VAL A 287 -29.98 -9.88 3.86
C VAL A 287 -30.61 -11.22 4.19
N ASP A 288 -31.94 -11.33 4.11
CA ASP A 288 -32.62 -12.59 4.40
C ASP A 288 -32.30 -13.66 3.35
N GLU A 289 -32.27 -13.29 2.06
CA GLU A 289 -31.80 -14.20 1.00
C GLU A 289 -30.34 -14.62 1.20
N LEU A 290 -29.48 -13.71 1.67
CA LEU A 290 -28.07 -14.03 1.94
C LEU A 290 -27.94 -14.99 3.12
N LYS A 291 -28.73 -14.82 4.20
CA LYS A 291 -28.75 -15.77 5.32
C LYS A 291 -29.11 -17.18 4.85
N ASP A 292 -30.14 -17.32 4.01
CA ASP A 292 -30.56 -18.61 3.46
C ASP A 292 -29.48 -19.23 2.57
N LYS A 293 -28.84 -18.40 1.73
CA LYS A 293 -27.73 -18.79 0.85
C LYS A 293 -26.50 -19.28 1.64
N LEU A 294 -26.17 -18.62 2.75
CA LEU A 294 -25.03 -19.00 3.60
C LEU A 294 -25.34 -20.25 4.45
N SER A 295 -26.58 -20.40 4.92
CA SER A 295 -27.02 -21.55 5.71
C SER A 295 -27.06 -22.84 4.88
N SER A 296 -27.53 -22.76 3.62
CA SER A 296 -27.55 -23.91 2.70
C SER A 296 -26.14 -24.41 2.30
N ASN A 297 -25.17 -23.50 2.23
CA ASN A 297 -23.77 -23.86 1.94
C ASN A 297 -23.08 -24.58 3.11
N GLN A 298 -23.52 -24.40 4.37
CA GLN A 298 -22.96 -25.13 5.52
C GLN A 298 -23.34 -26.61 5.56
N TYR A 299 -24.39 -27.03 4.86
CA TYR A 299 -24.85 -28.43 4.78
C TYR A 299 -24.36 -29.16 3.52
N SER A 300 -23.46 -28.55 2.74
CA SER A 300 -23.02 -29.03 1.42
C SER A 300 -21.55 -29.51 1.37
N LEU A 301 -20.90 -29.69 2.54
CA LEU A 301 -19.56 -30.26 2.73
C LEU A 301 -19.64 -31.59 3.49
#